data_AF-A0A8I1E9G5-F1
#
_entry.id   AF-A0A8I1E9G5-F1
#
_cell.length_a   1.000
_cell.length_b   1.000
_cell.length_c   1.000
_cell.angle_alpha   90.00
_cell.angle_beta   90.00
_cell.angle_gamma   90.00
#
_symmetry.space_group_name_H-M   'P 1'
#
loop_
_entity.id
_entity.type
_entity.pdbx_description
1 polymer ?
#
loop_
_entity_poly.entity_id
_entity_poly.type
_entity_poly.pdbx_seq_one_letter_code
_entity_poly.pdbx_strand_id
1 'polypeptide(L)' 'MNLIAEFREEAGITQAALHRKLNWKQSRLANYESGARPLKLEDARKIVQALNELGAKCTLDRVFPQQSTADIRAA' A
#
# COMPACT_ATOMS: atom_id res chain seq x y z
N MET A 1 -9.95 0.83 3.11
CA MET A 1 -9.40 1.11 1.76
C MET A 1 -7.89 1.33 1.90
N ASN A 2 -7.07 0.90 0.93
CA ASN A 2 -5.64 1.24 0.89
C ASN A 2 -5.33 1.94 -0.43
N LEU A 3 -4.29 2.77 -0.43
CA LEU A 3 -3.91 3.62 -1.57
C LEU A 3 -2.52 3.23 -2.10
N ILE A 4 -2.11 1.97 -1.94
CA ILE A 4 -0.76 1.51 -2.33
C ILE A 4 -0.51 1.79 -3.82
N ALA A 5 -1.45 1.41 -4.68
CA ALA A 5 -1.33 1.58 -6.13
C ALA A 5 -1.24 3.05 -6.53
N GLU A 6 -2.05 3.91 -5.91
CA GLU A 6 -2.06 5.37 -6.16
C GLU A 6 -0.69 5.99 -5.87
N PHE A 7 -0.16 5.80 -4.65
CA PHE A 7 1.16 6.32 -4.28
C PHE A 7 2.28 5.76 -5.14
N ARG A 8 2.17 4.49 -5.54
CA ARG A 8 3.12 3.83 -6.41
C ARG A 8 3.11 4.49 -7.80
N GLU A 9 1.95 4.73 -8.38
CA GLU A 9 1.77 5.31 -9.72
C GLU A 9 2.15 6.79 -9.77
N GLU A 10 1.76 7.57 -8.78
CA GLU A 10 2.18 8.98 -8.63
C GLU A 10 3.70 9.14 -8.60
N ALA A 11 4.41 8.18 -8.00
CA ALA A 11 5.86 8.16 -7.92
C ALA A 11 6.55 7.50 -9.13
N GLY A 12 5.79 7.05 -10.15
CA GLY A 12 6.35 6.34 -11.31
C GLY A 12 6.93 4.96 -10.98
N ILE A 13 6.56 4.38 -9.84
CA ILE A 13 7.02 3.07 -9.39
C ILE A 13 6.17 1.99 -10.07
N THR A 14 6.80 0.94 -10.60
CA THR A 14 6.05 -0.20 -11.16
C THR A 14 5.69 -1.19 -10.05
N GLN A 15 4.59 -1.94 -10.21
CA GLN A 15 4.26 -3.04 -9.30
C GLN A 15 5.42 -4.05 -9.19
N ALA A 16 6.12 -4.28 -10.32
CA ALA A 16 7.33 -5.08 -10.43
C ALA A 16 8.46 -4.58 -9.51
N ALA A 17 8.74 -3.28 -9.52
CA ALA A 17 9.78 -2.68 -8.69
C ALA A 17 9.46 -2.86 -7.19
N LEU A 18 8.20 -2.61 -6.80
CA LEU A 18 7.80 -2.69 -5.40
C LEU A 18 7.83 -4.12 -4.86
N HIS A 19 7.27 -5.11 -5.56
CA HIS A 19 7.27 -6.49 -5.04
C HIS A 19 8.70 -7.08 -4.99
N ARG A 20 9.58 -6.71 -5.94
CA ARG A 20 10.99 -7.12 -5.90
C ARG A 20 11.73 -6.51 -4.72
N LYS A 21 11.51 -5.21 -4.46
CA LYS A 21 12.07 -4.51 -3.30
C LYS A 21 11.66 -5.14 -1.97
N LEU A 22 10.42 -5.63 -1.89
CA LEU A 22 9.86 -6.32 -0.72
C LEU A 22 10.26 -7.80 -0.63
N ASN A 23 10.95 -8.35 -1.65
CA ASN A 23 11.19 -9.78 -1.82
C ASN A 23 9.90 -10.62 -1.73
N TRP A 24 8.83 -10.15 -2.37
CA TRP A 24 7.53 -10.81 -2.40
C TRP A 24 7.19 -11.30 -3.81
N LYS A 25 6.30 -12.30 -3.88
CA LYS A 25 5.62 -12.66 -5.13
C LYS A 25 4.76 -11.48 -5.57
N GLN A 26 4.72 -11.22 -6.88
CA GLN A 26 3.87 -10.17 -7.47
C GLN A 26 2.40 -10.32 -7.05
N SER A 27 1.88 -11.56 -7.04
CA SER A 27 0.50 -11.83 -6.62
C SER A 27 0.19 -11.43 -5.18
N ARG A 28 1.17 -11.48 -4.26
CA ARG A 28 0.97 -11.00 -2.90
C ARG A 28 0.72 -9.49 -2.88
N LEU A 29 1.50 -8.73 -3.64
CA LEU A 29 1.32 -7.28 -3.74
C LEU A 29 0.00 -6.94 -4.43
N ALA A 30 -0.33 -7.61 -5.53
CA ALA A 30 -1.59 -7.42 -6.25
C ALA A 30 -2.82 -7.69 -5.34
N ASN A 31 -2.77 -8.74 -4.52
CA ASN A 31 -3.83 -9.05 -3.54
C ASN A 31 -3.97 -7.99 -2.43
N TYR A 32 -2.89 -7.29 -2.10
CA TYR A 32 -2.95 -6.16 -1.16
C TYR A 32 -3.50 -4.91 -1.84
N GLU A 33 -3.01 -4.56 -3.03
CA GLU A 33 -3.52 -3.42 -3.80
C GLU A 33 -5.03 -3.55 -4.10
N SER A 34 -5.53 -4.75 -4.38
CA SER A 34 -6.97 -5.00 -4.60
C SER A 34 -7.81 -5.12 -3.32
N GLY A 35 -7.17 -5.18 -2.15
CA GLY A 35 -7.83 -5.45 -0.88
C GLY A 35 -8.35 -6.90 -0.71
N ALA A 36 -8.05 -7.81 -1.65
CA ALA A 36 -8.49 -9.20 -1.60
C ALA A 36 -7.90 -10.00 -0.42
N ARG A 37 -6.76 -9.56 0.13
CA ARG A 37 -6.15 -10.17 1.32
C ARG A 37 -6.11 -9.15 2.47
N PRO A 38 -6.48 -9.54 3.71
CA PRO A 38 -6.31 -8.68 4.87
C PRO A 38 -4.83 -8.37 5.08
N LEU A 39 -4.53 -7.08 5.18
CA LEU A 39 -3.18 -6.56 5.35
C LEU A 39 -2.87 -6.43 6.84
N LYS A 40 -1.72 -6.95 7.26
CA LYS A 40 -1.22 -6.76 8.63
C LYS A 40 -0.44 -5.45 8.75
N LEU A 41 -0.42 -4.88 9.96
CA LEU A 41 0.32 -3.65 10.26
C LEU A 41 1.82 -3.75 9.92
N GLU A 42 2.44 -4.91 10.14
CA GLU A 42 3.84 -5.16 9.78
C GLU A 42 4.09 -5.05 8.28
N ASP A 43 3.16 -5.54 7.45
CA ASP A 43 3.26 -5.49 5.99
C ASP A 43 3.00 -4.08 5.49
N ALA A 44 2.03 -3.37 6.10
CA ALA A 44 1.76 -1.97 5.82
C ALA A 44 3.02 -1.10 6.00
N ARG A 45 3.73 -1.29 7.13
CA ARG A 45 4.99 -0.59 7.41
C ARG A 45 6.08 -0.90 6.38
N LYS A 46 6.24 -2.18 5.99
CA LYS A 46 7.20 -2.60 4.97
C LYS A 46 6.90 -1.97 3.61
N ILE A 47 5.63 -1.91 3.22
CA ILE A 47 5.20 -1.29 1.95
C ILE A 47 5.54 0.20 1.92
N VAL A 48 5.19 0.94 2.98
CA VAL A 48 5.48 2.38 3.08
C VAL A 48 6.99 2.64 3.05
N GLN A 49 7.77 1.84 3.78
CA GLN A 49 9.22 1.94 3.75
C GLN A 49 9.76 1.69 2.34
N ALA A 50 9.33 0.61 1.68
CA ALA A 50 9.78 0.28 0.33
C ALA A 50 9.38 1.33 -0.71
N LEU A 51 8.18 1.89 -0.61
CA LEU A 51 7.73 3.01 -1.45
C LEU A 51 8.65 4.23 -1.28
N ASN A 52 8.94 4.61 -0.04
CA ASN A 52 9.82 5.75 0.25
C ASN A 52 11.25 5.50 -0.24
N GLU A 53 11.79 4.29 -0.07
CA GLU A 53 13.11 3.90 -0.58
C GLU A 53 13.17 3.88 -2.13
N LEU A 54 12.02 3.72 -2.80
CA LEU A 54 11.90 3.78 -4.26
C LEU A 54 11.58 5.20 -4.78
N GLY A 55 11.48 6.20 -3.89
CA GLY A 55 11.32 7.60 -4.26
C GLY A 55 9.92 8.20 -4.03
N ALA A 56 8.95 7.43 -3.52
CA ALA A 56 7.69 8.00 -3.08
C ALA A 56 7.88 8.85 -1.82
N LYS A 57 6.97 9.80 -1.56
CA LYS A 57 6.94 10.59 -0.32
C LYS A 57 5.61 10.37 0.39
N CYS A 58 5.52 9.27 1.13
CA CYS A 58 4.28 8.82 1.76
C CYS A 58 4.48 8.42 3.23
N THR A 59 3.38 8.44 3.98
CA THR A 59 3.32 8.00 5.38
C THR A 59 2.30 6.87 5.51
N LEU A 60 2.34 6.14 6.63
CA LEU A 60 1.42 5.05 6.89
C LEU A 60 -0.05 5.50 6.82
N ASP A 61 -0.40 6.62 7.46
CA ASP A 61 -1.78 7.14 7.47
C ASP A 61 -2.25 7.64 6.10
N ARG A 62 -1.31 8.04 5.23
CA ARG A 62 -1.65 8.44 3.85
C ARG A 62 -1.89 7.22 2.96
N VAL A 63 -1.07 6.18 3.06
CA VAL A 63 -1.25 4.94 2.25
C VAL A 63 -2.38 4.07 2.79
N PHE A 64 -2.62 4.09 4.09
CA PHE A 64 -3.63 3.30 4.80
C PHE A 64 -4.49 4.23 5.68
N PRO A 65 -5.32 5.08 5.07
CA PRO A 65 -6.16 6.00 5.84
C PRO A 65 -7.11 5.21 6.74
N GLN A 66 -7.20 5.63 8.00
CA GLN A 66 -8.25 5.16 8.89
C GLN A 66 -9.59 5.60 8.29
N GLN A 67 -10.52 4.66 8.11
CA GLN A 67 -11.87 5.03 7.73
C GLN A 67 -12.39 5.94 8.83
N SER A 68 -12.74 7.17 8.46
CA SER A 68 -13.26 8.12 9.43
C SER A 68 -14.51 7.50 10.06
N THR A 69 -14.75 7.77 11.34
CA THR A 69 -15.93 7.23 12.04
C THR A 69 -17.25 7.66 11.37
N ALA A 70 -17.21 8.68 10.49
CA ALA A 70 -18.32 9.09 9.64
C ALA A 70 -18.67 8.07 8.56
N ASP A 71 -17.68 7.34 8.02
CA ASP A 71 -17.87 6.35 6.94
C ASP A 71 -18.48 5.03 7.44
N ILE A 72 -18.32 4.72 8.74
CA ILE A 72 -18.81 3.47 9.36
C ILE A 72 -20.35 3.49 9.52
N ARG A 73 -20.98 4.66 9.53
CA ARG A 73 -22.44 4.81 9.72
C ARG A 73 -23.26 4.78 8.43
N ALA A 74 -22.60 4.68 7.27
CA ALA A 74 -23.25 4.74 5.96
C ALA A 74 -23.28 3.38 5.20
N ALA A 75 -22.87 2.29 5.85
CA ALA A 75 -22.84 0.94 5.27
C ALA A 75 -23.87 0.00 5.91
#